data_AF-K9DXF2-F1
#
_entry.id   AF-K9DXF2-F1
#
_cell.length_a   1.000
_cell.length_b   1.000
_cell.length_c   1.000
_cell.angle_alpha   90.00
_cell.angle_beta   90.00
_cell.angle_gamma   90.00
#
_symmetry.space_group_name_H-M   'P 1'
#
loop_
_entity.id
_entity.type
_entity.pdbx_description
1 polymer ?
#
loop_
_entity_poly.entity_id
_entity_poly.type
_entity_poly.pdbx_seq_one_letter_code
_entity_poly.pdbx_strand_id
1 'polypeptide(L)'
;MTAARIPAMMALAMLVAACGPTRPAPGIQGDPERGKIALTQYACHSCHTVPSIAGSKVYVGRPLGDMAERRYIAGKVPNTQDNLVRWIMDPQAIDPGNAMPNMGVSERDAIDISAYLLSQ
;
A
#
# COMPACT_ATOMS: atom_id res chain seq x y z
N MET A 1 -10.22 36.00 -50.43
CA MET A 1 -10.50 34.62 -49.94
C MET A 1 -9.16 33.90 -49.78
N THR A 2 -8.56 33.94 -48.59
CA THR A 2 -7.33 33.20 -48.27
C THR A 2 -7.65 32.29 -47.09
N ALA A 3 -7.76 30.99 -47.36
CA ALA A 3 -7.97 29.98 -46.34
C ALA A 3 -6.67 29.78 -45.57
N ALA A 4 -6.65 30.20 -44.30
CA ALA A 4 -5.55 29.92 -43.39
C ALA A 4 -5.59 28.43 -43.00
N ARG A 5 -4.52 27.71 -43.37
CA ARG A 5 -4.26 26.33 -43.00
C ARG A 5 -3.94 26.28 -41.51
N ILE A 6 -4.75 25.57 -40.72
CA ILE A 6 -4.45 25.28 -39.32
C ILE A 6 -3.59 24.00 -39.30
N PRO A 7 -2.31 24.04 -38.93
CA PRO A 7 -1.49 22.84 -38.87
C PRO A 7 -1.95 21.96 -37.70
N ALA A 8 -2.32 20.72 -38.01
CA ALA A 8 -2.82 19.68 -37.10
C ALA A 8 -1.73 19.11 -36.16
N MET A 9 -0.85 19.96 -35.64
CA MET A 9 0.38 19.55 -34.95
C MET A 9 0.39 19.94 -33.46
N MET A 10 -0.78 20.26 -32.89
CA MET A 10 -0.90 20.85 -31.55
C MET A 10 -1.91 20.12 -30.65
N ALA A 11 -2.10 18.81 -30.85
CA ALA A 11 -3.10 18.03 -30.10
C ALA A 11 -2.54 16.76 -29.42
N LEU A 12 -1.22 16.59 -29.31
CA LEU A 12 -0.63 15.35 -28.73
C LEU A 12 0.08 15.54 -27.37
N ALA A 13 0.02 16.72 -26.75
CA ALA A 13 0.82 17.04 -25.56
C ALA A 13 0.12 16.87 -24.19
N MET A 14 -1.05 16.22 -24.09
CA MET A 14 -1.82 16.16 -22.83
C MET A 14 -1.91 14.78 -22.15
N LEU A 15 -1.06 13.81 -22.50
CA LEU A 15 -1.12 12.45 -21.91
C LEU A 15 -0.07 12.14 -20.84
N VAL A 16 0.72 13.13 -20.40
CA VAL A 16 1.87 12.88 -19.50
C VAL A 16 1.69 13.56 -18.13
N ALA A 17 0.69 13.15 -17.35
CA ALA A 17 0.55 13.66 -15.98
C ALA A 17 -0.13 12.68 -14.99
N ALA A 18 0.03 11.36 -15.16
CA ALA A 18 -0.53 10.38 -14.24
C ALA A 18 0.50 9.69 -13.32
N CYS A 19 1.73 10.20 -13.23
CA CYS A 19 2.75 9.68 -12.30
C CYS A 19 2.81 10.57 -11.04
N GLY A 20 1.69 10.69 -10.33
CA GLY A 20 1.70 11.22 -8.96
C GLY A 20 1.60 10.07 -7.97
N PRO A 21 2.14 10.20 -6.74
CA PRO A 21 1.90 9.21 -5.69
C PRO A 21 0.38 9.05 -5.52
N THR A 22 -0.10 7.80 -5.53
CA THR A 22 -1.50 7.47 -5.30
C THR A 22 -1.88 8.07 -3.96
N ARG A 23 -2.69 9.13 -3.98
CA ARG A 23 -3.25 9.66 -2.74
C ARG A 23 -4.08 8.54 -2.11
N PRO A 24 -3.96 8.32 -0.79
CA PRO A 24 -4.81 7.36 -0.11
C PRO A 24 -6.28 7.62 -0.42
N ALA A 25 -7.08 6.55 -0.48
CA ALA A 25 -8.52 6.69 -0.62
C ALA A 25 -9.10 7.62 0.46
N PRO A 26 -10.20 8.34 0.20
CA PRO A 26 -10.81 9.21 1.19
C PRO A 26 -11.05 8.48 2.52
N GLY A 27 -10.60 9.07 3.63
CA GLY A 27 -10.72 8.49 4.97
C GLY A 27 -9.52 7.68 5.45
N ILE A 28 -8.54 7.39 4.58
CA ILE A 28 -7.28 6.76 4.98
C ILE A 28 -6.33 7.82 5.56
N GLN A 29 -5.80 7.54 6.75
CA GLN A 29 -4.86 8.39 7.48
C GLN A 29 -3.41 7.93 7.27
N GLY A 30 -2.43 8.82 7.46
CA GLY A 30 -1.01 8.49 7.38
C GLY A 30 -0.34 8.94 6.08
N ASP A 31 0.96 8.67 6.00
CA ASP A 31 1.84 8.99 4.87
C ASP A 31 2.31 7.68 4.20
N PRO A 32 1.82 7.36 2.99
CA PRO A 32 2.22 6.18 2.24
C PRO A 32 3.71 6.06 1.97
N GLU A 33 4.42 7.18 1.77
CA GLU A 33 5.86 7.14 1.50
C GLU A 33 6.63 6.75 2.75
N ARG A 34 6.22 7.26 3.92
CA ARG A 34 6.73 6.76 5.21
C ARG A 34 6.37 5.29 5.42
N GLY A 35 5.17 4.87 5.03
CA GLY A 35 4.72 3.47 5.13
C GLY A 35 5.59 2.52 4.33
N LYS A 36 5.94 2.90 3.10
CA LYS A 36 6.86 2.17 2.24
C LYS A 36 8.25 2.00 2.88
N ILE A 37 8.78 3.06 3.48
CA ILE A 37 10.05 3.02 4.20
C ILE A 37 9.93 2.07 5.41
N ALA A 38 8.88 2.21 6.21
CA ALA A 38 8.65 1.41 7.40
C ALA A 38 8.53 -0.09 7.07
N LEU A 39 7.82 -0.49 6.00
CA LEU A 39 7.76 -1.87 5.52
C LEU A 39 9.15 -2.49 5.29
N THR A 40 10.11 -1.68 4.85
CA THR A 40 11.50 -2.11 4.69
C THR A 40 12.22 -2.20 6.03
N GLN A 41 12.05 -1.20 6.91
CA GLN A 41 12.70 -1.16 8.24
C GLN A 41 12.27 -2.33 9.14
N TYR A 42 10.99 -2.70 9.10
CA TYR A 42 10.45 -3.85 9.84
C TYR A 42 10.59 -5.17 9.07
N ALA A 43 11.36 -5.20 7.98
CA ALA A 43 11.67 -6.40 7.19
C ALA A 43 10.43 -7.17 6.70
N CYS A 44 9.32 -6.50 6.39
CA CYS A 44 8.07 -7.15 5.96
C CYS A 44 8.26 -7.96 4.67
N HIS A 45 9.21 -7.54 3.83
CA HIS A 45 9.60 -8.23 2.59
C HIS A 45 10.29 -9.60 2.81
N SER A 46 10.62 -9.96 4.05
CA SER A 46 11.19 -11.28 4.38
C SER A 46 10.14 -12.40 4.35
N CYS A 47 8.86 -12.05 4.51
CA CYS A 47 7.74 -12.99 4.49
C CYS A 47 6.75 -12.72 3.35
N HIS A 48 6.58 -11.45 2.97
CA HIS A 48 5.61 -11.02 1.96
C HIS A 48 6.31 -10.50 0.70
N THR A 49 5.70 -10.71 -0.47
CA THR A 49 6.00 -9.85 -1.62
C THR A 49 5.27 -8.51 -1.47
N VAL A 50 6.00 -7.42 -1.69
CA VAL A 50 5.45 -6.06 -1.59
C VAL A 50 5.76 -5.30 -2.90
N PRO A 51 4.74 -4.79 -3.61
CA PRO A 51 4.97 -4.03 -4.84
C PRO A 51 5.90 -2.84 -4.58
N SER A 52 6.78 -2.54 -5.53
CA SER A 52 7.70 -1.40 -5.51
C SER A 52 8.74 -1.35 -4.37
N ILE A 53 8.81 -2.39 -3.53
CA ILE A 53 9.87 -2.58 -2.52
C ILE A 53 10.74 -3.75 -2.99
N ALA A 54 12.05 -3.51 -3.11
CA ALA A 54 12.99 -4.56 -3.48
C ALA A 54 13.08 -5.61 -2.36
N GLY A 55 13.09 -6.89 -2.74
CA GLY A 55 13.14 -7.98 -1.79
C GLY A 55 13.06 -9.34 -2.47
N SER A 56 13.16 -10.39 -1.66
CA SER A 56 13.05 -11.78 -2.12
C SER A 56 11.63 -12.09 -2.60
N LYS A 57 11.48 -12.98 -3.59
CA LYS A 57 10.16 -13.52 -3.99
C LYS A 57 9.76 -14.63 -3.02
N VAL A 58 9.28 -14.24 -1.85
CA VAL A 58 8.90 -15.12 -0.73
C VAL A 58 7.39 -15.14 -0.52
N TYR A 59 6.86 -16.27 -0.06
CA TYR A 59 5.42 -16.51 0.07
C TYR A 59 5.06 -17.15 1.42
N VAL A 60 5.80 -16.81 2.47
CA VAL A 60 5.46 -17.21 3.84
C VAL A 60 4.15 -16.53 4.25
N GLY A 61 4.10 -15.21 4.04
CA GLY A 61 2.87 -14.43 4.02
C GLY A 61 2.35 -14.29 2.59
N ARG A 62 1.05 -14.03 2.45
CA ARG A 62 0.46 -13.71 1.14
C ARG A 62 1.05 -12.40 0.59
N PRO A 63 1.15 -12.23 -0.75
CA PRO A 63 1.49 -10.94 -1.36
C PRO A 63 0.68 -9.79 -0.78
N LEU A 64 1.23 -8.58 -0.66
CA LEU A 64 0.52 -7.44 -0.08
C LEU A 64 -0.03 -6.45 -1.12
N GLY A 65 0.16 -6.74 -2.41
CA GLY A 65 -0.25 -5.82 -3.48
C GLY A 65 -1.75 -5.72 -3.75
N ASP A 66 -2.55 -6.64 -3.20
CA ASP A 66 -4.02 -6.66 -3.29
C ASP A 66 -4.69 -6.31 -1.95
N MET A 67 -3.98 -5.59 -1.06
CA MET A 67 -4.47 -5.38 0.29
C MET A 67 -5.74 -4.52 0.33
N ALA A 68 -5.88 -3.54 -0.57
CA ALA A 68 -7.07 -2.67 -0.65
C ALA A 68 -8.34 -3.43 -1.07
N GLU A 69 -8.21 -4.48 -1.89
CA GLU A 69 -9.32 -5.25 -2.44
C GLU A 69 -9.80 -6.38 -1.51
N ARG A 70 -9.03 -6.69 -0.48
CA ARG A 70 -9.38 -7.74 0.48
C ARG A 70 -10.57 -7.35 1.32
N ARG A 71 -11.45 -8.32 1.59
CA ARG A 71 -12.57 -8.15 2.51
C ARG A 71 -12.18 -8.36 3.97
N TYR A 72 -11.20 -9.22 4.22
CA TYR A 72 -10.77 -9.60 5.57
C TYR A 72 -9.25 -9.59 5.70
N ILE A 73 -8.76 -9.14 6.86
CA ILE A 73 -7.36 -9.26 7.28
C ILE A 73 -7.19 -10.60 7.97
N ALA A 74 -6.21 -11.39 7.51
CA ALA A 74 -5.94 -12.76 7.97
C ALA A 74 -7.15 -13.72 7.94
N GLY A 75 -8.24 -13.36 7.23
CA GLY A 75 -9.51 -14.09 7.28
C GLY A 75 -10.27 -13.97 8.61
N LYS A 76 -9.89 -13.03 9.49
CA LYS A 76 -10.44 -12.91 10.85
C LYS A 76 -11.30 -11.69 11.06
N VAL A 77 -10.81 -10.52 10.63
CA VAL A 77 -11.47 -9.23 10.88
C VAL A 77 -11.71 -8.48 9.57
N PRO A 78 -12.77 -7.65 9.47
CA PRO A 78 -13.01 -6.84 8.28
C PRO A 78 -11.80 -5.97 7.94
N ASN A 79 -11.54 -5.76 6.66
CA ASN A 79 -10.43 -4.94 6.19
C ASN A 79 -10.76 -3.45 6.28
N THR A 80 -10.61 -2.89 7.47
CA THR A 80 -10.63 -1.44 7.71
C THR A 80 -9.23 -0.98 8.11
N GLN A 81 -8.92 0.31 7.94
CA GLN A 81 -7.62 0.83 8.33
C GLN A 81 -7.31 0.56 9.81
N ASP A 82 -8.25 0.84 10.72
CA ASP A 82 -8.09 0.58 12.15
C ASP A 82 -7.78 -0.89 12.44
N ASN A 83 -8.41 -1.82 11.72
CA ASN A 83 -8.16 -3.25 11.91
C ASN A 83 -6.79 -3.63 11.36
N LEU A 84 -6.35 -3.03 10.26
CA LEU A 84 -5.05 -3.26 9.67
C LEU A 84 -3.93 -2.72 10.58
N VAL A 85 -4.12 -1.54 11.17
CA VAL A 85 -3.20 -0.97 12.18
C VAL A 85 -3.07 -1.91 13.37
N ARG A 86 -4.20 -2.37 13.94
CA ARG A 86 -4.19 -3.32 15.07
C ARG A 86 -3.50 -4.64 14.71
N TRP A 87 -3.77 -5.17 13.51
CA TRP A 87 -3.12 -6.38 13.02
C TRP A 87 -1.60 -6.22 12.86
N ILE A 88 -1.13 -5.09 12.33
CA ILE A 88 0.30 -4.84 12.14
C ILE A 88 1.03 -4.74 13.49
N MET A 89 0.40 -4.14 14.50
CA MET A 89 0.99 -3.97 15.82
C MET A 89 1.00 -5.26 16.65
N ASP A 90 -0.12 -5.99 16.67
CA ASP A 90 -0.31 -7.18 17.50
C ASP A 90 -1.13 -8.26 16.78
N PRO A 91 -0.52 -8.94 15.77
CA PRO A 91 -1.20 -9.99 15.03
C PRO A 91 -1.59 -11.18 15.92
N GLN A 92 -0.83 -11.46 16.99
CA GLN A 92 -1.11 -12.57 17.91
C GLN A 92 -2.35 -12.32 18.78
N ALA A 93 -2.69 -11.06 19.09
CA ALA A 93 -3.94 -10.74 19.78
C ALA A 93 -5.19 -10.97 18.90
N ILE A 94 -5.05 -10.92 17.57
CA ILE A 94 -6.16 -11.14 16.63
C ILE A 94 -6.26 -12.61 16.20
N ASP A 95 -5.12 -13.26 15.93
CA ASP A 95 -5.06 -14.67 15.56
C ASP A 95 -3.92 -15.39 16.30
N PRO A 96 -4.17 -15.90 17.52
CA PRO A 96 -3.14 -16.56 18.31
C PRO A 96 -2.53 -17.77 17.59
N GLY A 97 -1.20 -17.82 17.51
CA GLY A 97 -0.46 -18.91 16.86
C GLY A 97 -0.29 -18.75 15.35
N ASN A 98 -0.70 -17.62 14.77
CA ASN A 98 -0.41 -17.33 13.37
C ASN A 98 1.10 -17.11 13.13
N ALA A 99 1.55 -17.23 11.88
CA ALA A 99 2.97 -17.18 11.53
C ALA A 99 3.61 -15.78 11.58
N MET A 100 2.81 -14.70 11.59
CA MET A 100 3.31 -13.33 11.72
C MET A 100 3.52 -13.03 13.21
N PRO A 101 4.78 -12.86 13.69
CA PRO A 101 5.03 -12.55 15.09
C PRO A 101 4.71 -11.07 15.38
N ASN A 102 4.73 -10.70 16.66
CA ASN A 102 4.63 -9.29 17.07
C ASN A 102 5.94 -8.59 16.71
N MET A 103 5.88 -7.76 15.66
CA MET A 103 7.06 -7.12 15.04
C MET A 103 7.56 -5.88 15.81
N GLY A 104 6.85 -5.46 16.86
CA GLY A 104 7.19 -4.24 17.62
C GLY A 104 6.98 -2.95 16.83
N VAL A 105 6.06 -2.95 15.86
CA VAL A 105 5.75 -1.78 15.04
C VAL A 105 5.07 -0.71 15.89
N SER A 106 5.58 0.52 15.83
CA SER A 106 4.94 1.66 16.51
C SER A 106 3.57 1.95 15.90
N GLU A 107 2.65 2.51 16.69
CA GLU A 107 1.32 2.89 16.17
C GLU A 107 1.43 3.85 14.97
N ARG A 108 2.34 4.82 15.05
CA ARG A 108 2.55 5.78 13.95
C ARG A 108 3.01 5.09 12.67
N ASP A 109 3.95 4.18 12.76
CA ASP A 109 4.42 3.46 11.57
C ASP A 109 3.36 2.48 11.07
N ALA A 110 2.58 1.85 11.95
CA ALA A 110 1.46 1.00 11.54
C ALA A 110 0.39 1.79 10.75
N ILE A 111 0.09 3.02 11.18
CA ILE A 111 -0.79 3.94 10.43
C ILE A 111 -0.21 4.21 9.04
N ASP A 112 1.07 4.58 8.95
CA ASP A 112 1.70 4.90 7.66
C ASP A 112 1.81 3.68 6.74
N ILE A 113 2.16 2.51 7.28
CA ILE A 113 2.17 1.23 6.55
C ILE A 113 0.77 0.91 6.03
N SER A 114 -0.27 1.05 6.86
CA SER A 114 -1.64 0.81 6.43
C SER A 114 -2.06 1.77 5.32
N ALA A 115 -1.62 3.03 5.36
CA ALA A 115 -1.87 4.02 4.32
C ALA A 115 -1.28 3.59 2.99
N TYR A 116 -0.03 3.13 3.01
CA TYR A 116 0.64 2.58 1.83
C TYR A 116 -0.13 1.38 1.28
N LEU A 117 -0.37 0.36 2.10
CA LEU A 117 -1.02 -0.89 1.68
C LEU A 117 -2.44 -0.69 1.13
N LEU A 118 -3.19 0.29 1.64
CA LEU A 118 -4.55 0.60 1.17
C LEU A 118 -4.58 1.59 0.00
N SER A 119 -3.42 2.09 -0.45
CA SER A 119 -3.27 2.98 -1.61
C SER A 119 -2.70 2.30 -2.86
N GLN A 120 -2.40 1.00 -2.73
CA GLN A 120 -1.87 0.16 -3.82
C GLN A 120 -2.93 -0.16 -4.86
#